data_AF-A0A352DRS6-F1
#
_entry.id   AF-A0A352DRS6-F1
#
_cell.length_a   1.000
_cell.length_b   1.000
_cell.length_c   1.000
_cell.angle_alpha   90.00
_cell.angle_beta   90.00
_cell.angle_gamma   90.00
#
_symmetry.space_group_name_H-M   'P 1'
#
loop_
_entity.id
_entity.type
_entity.pdbx_description
1 polymer ?
#
loop_
_entity_poly.entity_id
_entity_poly.type
_entity_poly.pdbx_seq_one_letter_code
_entity_poly.pdbx_strand_id
1 'polypeptide(L)'
;MRHPVQLRRRTWASIGLVIGVGLPLPAVAQSSEAPPARAVPADFADFQQEISPLVLAARPAEAKHWRQIEPALHQLALAHADRLAMLPADARVATLARLADYIDARRAGSAQIPVLAADRNVIGLLDPARGLDPQEVTAIAAAYGARSAVFKQDPATGESIADVADAFLAAVRAAAPAPNGTTIVVLGHGLPTEIQSYSIRFERLADTLLTAAGVAPAGATEPASGETAGAPVDLGGLVLVCDDCFSADFLVNLLDRLEAECRRRGRPLVSLPVCVAGTNHGRYGRADVGAKFVPHFWKDVIELFYVRQPHPEAVSLAGFFDAVDGMMYGYGRAPIFAGGRITGWRLVEPDLVQDPVVFVPLTEADVAELRRILGLPADAPVARWLDVG
;
A
#
# COMPACT_ATOMS: atom_id res chain seq x y z
N MET A 1 67.44 13.59 -10.01
CA MET A 1 68.33 14.53 -9.27
C MET A 1 67.70 14.79 -7.91
N ARG A 2 68.31 14.23 -6.85
CA ARG A 2 68.85 14.93 -5.67
C ARG A 2 67.82 15.77 -4.86
N HIS A 3 67.24 15.14 -3.83
CA HIS A 3 67.43 15.42 -2.38
C HIS A 3 67.77 16.87 -1.90
N PRO A 4 67.60 17.20 -0.58
CA PRO A 4 66.42 17.40 0.28
C PRO A 4 66.65 18.65 1.19
N VAL A 5 66.53 18.55 2.54
CA VAL A 5 66.88 19.49 3.64
C VAL A 5 65.78 20.54 3.98
N GLN A 6 65.33 20.85 5.21
CA GLN A 6 65.81 20.81 6.62
C GLN A 6 64.63 20.50 7.57
N LEU A 7 64.67 19.65 8.61
CA LEU A 7 65.52 19.54 9.81
C LEU A 7 65.58 20.81 10.67
N ARG A 8 64.71 20.90 11.68
CA ARG A 8 65.03 21.56 12.95
C ARG A 8 64.69 20.66 14.14
N ARG A 9 65.76 20.14 14.75
CA ARG A 9 65.82 19.64 16.13
C ARG A 9 65.93 20.82 17.09
N ARG A 10 65.37 20.65 18.29
CA ARG A 10 65.82 21.15 19.62
C ARG A 10 64.72 20.74 20.62
N THR A 11 64.93 20.29 21.84
CA THR A 11 66.02 19.62 22.58
C THR A 11 65.39 19.28 23.93
N TRP A 12 65.54 18.05 24.40
CA TRP A 12 65.78 17.60 25.78
C TRP A 12 65.22 18.43 26.96
N ALA A 13 64.36 17.79 27.75
CA ALA A 13 64.41 17.83 29.20
C ALA A 13 64.05 16.45 29.75
N SER A 14 65.03 15.82 30.41
CA SER A 14 64.89 14.57 31.14
C SER A 14 64.53 14.86 32.61
N ILE A 15 64.03 13.81 33.27
CA ILE A 15 63.99 13.55 34.73
C ILE A 15 62.62 13.72 35.38
N GLY A 16 62.09 12.60 35.86
CA GLY A 16 60.93 12.53 36.75
C GLY A 16 60.38 11.12 36.93
N LEU A 17 61.22 10.14 37.27
CA LEU A 17 60.78 8.83 37.77
C LEU A 17 60.16 9.06 39.16
N VAL A 18 58.84 8.96 39.28
CA VAL A 18 58.15 8.84 40.57
C VAL A 18 57.50 7.46 40.63
N ILE A 19 58.11 6.60 41.45
CA ILE A 19 57.52 5.36 41.92
C ILE A 19 56.44 5.76 42.93
N GLY A 20 55.18 5.61 42.55
CA GLY A 20 54.01 5.94 43.36
C GLY A 20 53.13 4.71 43.56
N VAL A 21 53.18 4.21 44.80
CA VAL A 21 52.36 3.19 45.46
C VAL A 21 50.93 3.06 44.92
N GLY A 22 50.53 1.81 44.66
CA GLY A 22 49.20 1.44 44.18
C GLY A 22 48.08 1.79 45.16
N LEU A 23 47.03 2.37 44.60
CA LEU A 23 45.68 2.40 45.15
C LEU A 23 44.74 1.87 44.05
N PRO A 24 43.79 0.97 44.36
CA PRO A 24 42.88 0.44 43.36
C PRO A 24 41.91 1.56 42.95
N LEU A 25 41.95 1.95 41.67
CA LEU A 25 40.87 2.72 41.07
C LEU A 25 39.61 1.85 41.08
N PRO A 26 38.44 2.37 41.50
CA PRO A 26 37.21 1.63 41.34
C PRO A 26 37.01 1.43 39.83
N ALA A 27 36.83 0.18 39.43
CA ALA A 27 36.34 -0.14 38.10
C ALA A 27 35.01 0.58 37.95
N VAL A 28 35.01 1.67 37.19
CA VAL A 28 33.80 2.22 36.62
C VAL A 28 33.32 1.12 35.70
N ALA A 29 32.35 0.35 36.18
CA ALA A 29 31.53 -0.46 35.32
C ALA A 29 30.99 0.51 34.27
N GLN A 30 31.55 0.44 33.06
CA GLN A 30 30.88 0.96 31.90
C GLN A 30 29.60 0.14 31.83
N SER A 31 28.52 0.72 32.37
CA SER A 31 27.19 0.31 32.00
C SER A 31 27.19 0.32 30.48
N SER A 32 27.25 -0.86 29.89
CA SER A 32 26.79 -1.09 28.53
C SER A 32 25.30 -0.80 28.55
N GLU A 33 24.94 0.49 28.58
CA GLU A 33 23.64 0.91 28.11
C GLU A 33 23.57 0.38 26.69
N ALA A 34 22.73 -0.65 26.51
CA ALA A 34 22.27 -1.02 25.21
C ALA A 34 21.85 0.28 24.51
N PRO A 35 22.27 0.52 23.25
CA PRO A 35 21.86 1.71 22.54
C PRO A 35 20.33 1.84 22.67
N PRO A 36 19.81 3.06 22.87
CA PRO A 36 18.38 3.28 23.05
C PRO A 36 17.65 2.53 21.95
N ALA A 37 16.65 1.74 22.33
CA ALA A 37 15.91 0.87 21.41
C ALA A 37 15.46 1.71 20.21
N ARG A 38 16.13 1.54 19.06
CA ARG A 38 15.98 2.45 17.93
C ARG A 38 14.53 2.47 17.47
N ALA A 39 13.93 3.66 17.50
CA ALA A 39 12.58 3.89 17.00
C ALA A 39 12.41 3.30 15.59
N VAL A 40 11.19 2.94 15.20
CA VAL A 40 10.92 2.47 13.82
C VAL A 40 11.42 3.56 12.85
N PRO A 41 12.38 3.26 11.96
CA PRO A 41 12.88 4.24 11.02
C PRO A 41 11.79 4.75 10.09
N ALA A 42 11.72 6.07 9.89
CA ALA A 42 10.78 6.69 8.96
C ALA A 42 11.08 6.31 7.50
N ASP A 43 12.36 6.24 7.16
CA ASP A 43 12.82 5.83 5.84
C ASP A 43 12.82 4.29 5.71
N PHE A 44 12.36 3.81 4.56
CA PHE A 44 12.26 2.37 4.31
C PHE A 44 13.63 1.70 4.17
N ALA A 45 14.62 2.37 3.56
CA ALA A 45 15.95 1.81 3.43
C ALA A 45 16.63 1.65 4.80
N ASP A 46 16.44 2.61 5.71
CA ASP A 46 16.91 2.48 7.10
C ASP A 46 16.20 1.33 7.81
N PHE A 47 14.88 1.15 7.62
CA PHE A 47 14.15 -0.01 8.16
C PHE A 47 14.69 -1.34 7.63
N GLN A 48 14.96 -1.43 6.32
CA GLN A 48 15.55 -2.61 5.68
C GLN A 48 16.96 -2.92 6.19
N GLN A 49 17.76 -1.91 6.50
CA GLN A 49 19.12 -2.09 6.99
C GLN A 49 19.16 -2.47 8.48
N GLU A 50 18.32 -1.84 9.30
CA GLU A 50 18.45 -1.90 10.75
C GLU A 50 17.48 -2.88 11.43
N ILE A 51 16.25 -2.98 10.93
CA ILE A 51 15.16 -3.70 11.62
C ILE A 51 14.84 -5.01 10.91
N SER A 52 14.75 -4.99 9.58
CA SER A 52 14.38 -6.16 8.77
C SER A 52 15.22 -7.42 9.05
N PRO A 53 16.57 -7.35 9.18
CA PRO A 53 17.38 -8.54 9.48
C PRO A 53 17.04 -9.15 10.85
N LEU A 54 16.67 -8.33 11.83
CA LEU A 54 16.27 -8.79 13.16
C LEU A 54 14.91 -9.49 13.10
N VAL A 55 13.96 -8.96 12.33
CA VAL A 55 12.66 -9.59 12.11
C VAL A 55 12.83 -10.91 11.36
N LEU A 56 13.63 -10.96 10.31
CA LEU A 56 13.92 -12.19 9.55
C LEU A 56 14.65 -13.26 10.39
N ALA A 57 15.47 -12.86 11.36
CA ALA A 57 16.08 -13.80 12.30
C ALA A 57 15.03 -14.41 13.25
N ALA A 58 14.04 -13.63 13.69
CA ALA A 58 12.94 -14.11 14.53
C ALA A 58 11.86 -14.88 13.75
N ARG A 59 11.68 -14.52 12.47
CA ARG A 59 10.66 -15.05 11.56
C ARG A 59 11.27 -15.28 10.18
N PRO A 60 11.92 -16.44 9.96
CA PRO A 60 12.53 -16.74 8.68
C PRO A 60 11.51 -16.82 7.55
N ALA A 61 11.84 -16.22 6.40
CA ALA A 61 11.03 -16.25 5.18
C ALA A 61 11.93 -16.34 3.96
N GLU A 62 11.40 -16.88 2.85
CA GLU A 62 12.09 -16.80 1.57
C GLU A 62 12.20 -15.35 1.10
N ALA A 63 13.33 -14.96 0.51
CA ALA A 63 13.55 -13.58 0.05
C ALA A 63 12.46 -13.09 -0.93
N LYS A 64 11.95 -13.98 -1.79
CA LYS A 64 10.86 -13.66 -2.73
C LYS A 64 9.56 -13.32 -1.98
N HIS A 65 9.27 -14.02 -0.88
CA HIS A 65 8.07 -13.81 -0.08
C HIS A 65 8.22 -12.58 0.81
N TRP A 66 9.37 -12.44 1.47
CA TRP A 66 9.63 -11.34 2.38
C TRP A 66 9.51 -9.96 1.73
N ARG A 67 10.02 -9.80 0.50
CA ARG A 67 9.92 -8.53 -0.24
C ARG A 67 8.47 -8.06 -0.47
N GLN A 68 7.50 -8.98 -0.42
CA GLN A 68 6.08 -8.68 -0.61
C GLN A 68 5.40 -8.21 0.68
N ILE A 69 5.98 -8.52 1.84
CA ILE A 69 5.40 -8.20 3.15
C ILE A 69 6.12 -7.04 3.81
N GLU A 70 7.43 -6.93 3.57
CA GLU A 70 8.31 -5.98 4.22
C GLU A 70 7.84 -4.51 4.07
N PRO A 71 7.37 -4.04 2.89
CA PRO A 71 6.84 -2.68 2.77
C PRO A 71 5.59 -2.46 3.63
N ALA A 72 4.64 -3.39 3.59
CA ALA A 72 3.42 -3.34 4.41
C ALA A 72 3.72 -3.38 5.92
N LEU A 73 4.71 -4.19 6.32
CA LEU A 73 5.18 -4.23 7.71
C LEU A 73 5.76 -2.89 8.14
N HIS A 74 6.56 -2.25 7.29
CA HIS A 74 7.11 -0.92 7.56
C HIS A 74 6.01 0.12 7.75
N GLN A 75 5.02 0.16 6.84
CA GLN A 75 3.88 1.08 6.96
C GLN A 75 3.07 0.85 8.23
N LEU A 76 2.77 -0.41 8.56
CA LEU A 76 2.05 -0.74 9.79
C LEU A 76 2.87 -0.39 11.05
N ALA A 77 4.19 -0.56 10.99
CA ALA A 77 5.09 -0.16 12.06
C ALA A 77 5.13 1.36 12.25
N LEU A 78 5.11 2.14 11.17
CA LEU A 78 5.03 3.60 11.22
C LEU A 78 3.72 4.09 11.82
N ALA A 79 2.59 3.51 11.40
CA ALA A 79 1.27 3.84 11.94
C ALA A 79 1.15 3.62 13.46
N HIS A 80 2.00 2.74 14.02
CA HIS A 80 2.05 2.43 15.45
C HIS A 80 3.41 2.69 16.09
N ALA A 81 4.20 3.61 15.52
CA ALA A 81 5.58 3.85 15.95
C ALA A 81 5.68 4.23 17.43
N ASP A 82 4.80 5.10 17.92
CA ASP A 82 4.76 5.51 19.33
C ASP A 82 4.54 4.31 20.26
N ARG A 83 3.61 3.43 19.91
CA ARG A 83 3.32 2.23 20.70
C ARG A 83 4.49 1.27 20.71
N LEU A 84 5.14 1.08 19.56
CA LEU A 84 6.30 0.20 19.40
C LEU A 84 7.53 0.77 20.12
N ALA A 85 7.70 2.10 20.14
CA ALA A 85 8.80 2.78 20.82
C ALA A 85 8.78 2.55 22.34
N MET A 86 7.61 2.32 22.93
CA MET A 86 7.47 1.98 24.35
C MET A 86 7.89 0.55 24.71
N LEU A 87 8.09 -0.33 23.72
CA LEU A 87 8.50 -1.72 23.96
C LEU A 87 10.04 -1.83 24.08
N PRO A 88 10.56 -2.70 24.96
CA PRO A 88 11.96 -3.13 24.92
C PRO A 88 12.34 -3.68 23.53
N ALA A 89 13.61 -3.59 23.15
CA ALA A 89 14.08 -3.95 21.80
C ALA A 89 13.65 -5.36 21.37
N ASP A 90 13.89 -6.38 22.19
CA ASP A 90 13.52 -7.78 21.88
C ASP A 90 12.00 -7.95 21.73
N ALA A 91 11.24 -7.30 22.60
CA ALA A 91 9.77 -7.32 22.53
C ALA A 91 9.25 -6.60 21.28
N ARG A 92 9.91 -5.52 20.86
CA ARG A 92 9.59 -4.79 19.62
C ARG A 92 9.81 -5.66 18.40
N VAL A 93 10.97 -6.33 18.29
CA VAL A 93 11.26 -7.27 17.19
C VAL A 93 10.25 -8.42 17.18
N ALA A 94 9.95 -9.01 18.34
CA ALA A 94 8.94 -10.07 18.43
C ALA A 94 7.53 -9.59 18.03
N THR A 95 7.16 -8.35 18.34
CA THR A 95 5.90 -7.75 17.88
C THR A 95 5.90 -7.54 16.38
N LEU A 96 6.97 -7.00 15.79
CA LEU A 96 7.09 -6.84 14.34
C LEU A 96 7.02 -8.17 13.59
N ALA A 97 7.64 -9.23 14.12
CA ALA A 97 7.51 -10.58 13.57
C ALA A 97 6.06 -11.07 13.57
N ARG A 98 5.31 -10.85 14.67
CA ARG A 98 3.88 -11.19 14.74
C ARG A 98 3.03 -10.34 13.79
N LEU A 99 3.37 -9.07 13.59
CA LEU A 99 2.70 -8.21 12.61
C LEU A 99 2.94 -8.72 11.17
N ALA A 100 4.15 -9.21 10.87
CA ALA A 100 4.44 -9.83 9.59
C ALA A 100 3.60 -11.11 9.36
N ASP A 101 3.50 -11.98 10.38
CA ASP A 101 2.64 -13.16 10.31
C ASP A 101 1.15 -12.80 10.16
N TYR A 102 0.72 -11.72 10.81
CA TYR A 102 -0.63 -11.19 10.69
C TYR A 102 -0.93 -10.70 9.26
N ILE A 103 -0.01 -9.94 8.65
CA ILE A 103 -0.11 -9.51 7.24
C ILE A 103 -0.22 -10.73 6.33
N ASP A 104 0.63 -11.74 6.50
CA ASP A 104 0.59 -12.97 5.72
C ASP A 104 -0.74 -13.71 5.84
N ALA A 105 -1.27 -13.82 7.07
CA ALA A 105 -2.56 -14.44 7.30
C ALA A 105 -3.69 -13.67 6.60
N ARG A 106 -3.63 -12.33 6.58
CA ARG A 106 -4.61 -11.49 5.86
C ARG A 106 -4.49 -11.61 4.35
N ARG A 107 -3.26 -11.65 3.82
CA ARG A 107 -2.98 -11.88 2.40
C ARG A 107 -3.52 -13.24 1.95
N ALA A 108 -3.22 -14.31 2.70
CA ALA A 108 -3.73 -15.65 2.41
C ALA A 108 -5.26 -15.73 2.52
N GLY A 109 -5.86 -15.11 3.55
CA GLY A 109 -7.31 -15.11 3.77
C GLY A 109 -8.10 -14.33 2.70
N SER A 110 -7.47 -13.36 2.04
CA SER A 110 -8.09 -12.52 1.00
C SER A 110 -7.77 -12.97 -0.43
N ALA A 111 -6.87 -13.94 -0.60
CA ALA A 111 -6.34 -14.38 -1.89
C ALA A 111 -7.40 -14.78 -2.93
N GLN A 112 -8.56 -15.28 -2.47
CA GLN A 112 -9.65 -15.75 -3.34
C GLN A 112 -10.68 -14.66 -3.67
N ILE A 113 -10.53 -13.43 -3.17
CA ILE A 113 -11.45 -12.33 -3.50
C ILE A 113 -11.35 -12.06 -5.01
N PRO A 114 -12.47 -12.15 -5.76
CA PRO A 114 -12.47 -11.97 -7.20
C PRO A 114 -12.34 -10.49 -7.58
N VAL A 115 -11.40 -10.19 -8.47
CA VAL A 115 -11.20 -8.89 -9.10
C VAL A 115 -11.86 -8.86 -10.47
N LEU A 116 -11.65 -9.88 -11.31
CA LEU A 116 -12.34 -10.06 -12.59
C LEU A 116 -12.90 -11.48 -12.62
N ALA A 117 -14.22 -11.61 -12.78
CA ALA A 117 -14.91 -12.89 -12.79
C ALA A 117 -16.25 -12.74 -13.52
N ALA A 118 -16.85 -13.88 -13.86
CA ALA A 118 -18.14 -13.92 -14.54
C ALA A 118 -19.21 -13.09 -13.80
N ASP A 119 -20.04 -12.39 -14.57
CA ASP A 119 -21.19 -11.60 -14.13
C ASP A 119 -20.91 -10.41 -13.18
N ARG A 120 -19.64 -10.18 -12.80
CA ARG A 120 -19.21 -8.95 -12.12
C ARG A 120 -19.43 -7.74 -13.02
N ASN A 121 -19.67 -6.57 -12.42
CA ASN A 121 -19.58 -5.31 -13.15
C ASN A 121 -18.13 -4.83 -13.16
N VAL A 122 -17.67 -4.26 -14.28
CA VAL A 122 -16.38 -3.58 -14.42
C VAL A 122 -16.65 -2.16 -14.89
N ILE A 123 -16.30 -1.17 -14.07
CA ILE A 123 -16.50 0.25 -14.40
C ILE A 123 -15.12 0.89 -14.58
N GLY A 124 -14.78 1.25 -15.81
CA GLY A 124 -13.52 1.91 -16.14
C GLY A 124 -13.64 3.43 -16.20
N LEU A 125 -12.68 4.16 -15.64
CA LEU A 125 -12.45 5.59 -15.88
C LEU A 125 -11.04 5.76 -16.46
N LEU A 126 -10.94 6.22 -17.70
CA LEU A 126 -9.66 6.35 -18.41
C LEU A 126 -9.28 7.80 -18.60
N ASP A 127 -8.00 8.12 -18.41
CA ASP A 127 -7.43 9.45 -18.69
C ASP A 127 -7.85 9.97 -20.07
N PRO A 128 -8.17 11.27 -20.24
CA PRO A 128 -8.46 11.86 -21.55
C PRO A 128 -7.26 11.83 -22.51
N ALA A 129 -6.04 11.64 -22.02
CA ALA A 129 -4.84 11.53 -22.83
C ALA A 129 -4.92 10.37 -23.83
N ARG A 130 -4.18 10.54 -24.93
CA ARG A 130 -4.09 9.52 -25.99
C ARG A 130 -3.30 8.31 -25.49
N GLY A 131 -3.85 7.12 -25.72
CA GLY A 131 -3.15 5.86 -25.44
C GLY A 131 -3.99 4.81 -24.77
N LEU A 132 -4.77 5.23 -23.76
CA LEU A 132 -5.74 4.38 -23.07
C LEU A 132 -6.99 4.24 -23.93
N ASP A 133 -7.23 3.06 -24.46
CA ASP A 133 -8.41 2.77 -25.27
C ASP A 133 -9.47 2.09 -24.39
N PRO A 134 -10.77 2.45 -24.48
CA PRO A 134 -11.83 1.70 -23.83
C PRO A 134 -11.77 0.18 -24.06
N GLN A 135 -11.20 -0.26 -25.20
CA GLN A 135 -10.94 -1.66 -25.49
C GLN A 135 -10.08 -2.37 -24.43
N GLU A 136 -9.16 -1.68 -23.76
CA GLU A 136 -8.26 -2.29 -22.76
C GLU A 136 -9.02 -2.81 -21.53
N VAL A 137 -10.07 -2.11 -21.10
CA VAL A 137 -10.93 -2.55 -19.98
C VAL A 137 -12.04 -3.47 -20.48
N THR A 138 -12.68 -3.13 -21.60
CA THR A 138 -13.81 -3.92 -22.11
C THR A 138 -13.39 -5.31 -22.59
N ALA A 139 -12.22 -5.46 -23.22
CA ALA A 139 -11.78 -6.75 -23.74
C ALA A 139 -11.41 -7.73 -22.62
N ILE A 140 -10.67 -7.28 -21.61
CA ILE A 140 -10.36 -8.13 -20.45
C ILE A 140 -11.64 -8.45 -19.68
N ALA A 141 -12.55 -7.48 -19.44
CA ALA A 141 -13.82 -7.75 -18.80
C ALA A 141 -14.64 -8.82 -19.56
N ALA A 142 -14.74 -8.71 -20.89
CA ALA A 142 -15.44 -9.68 -21.73
C ALA A 142 -14.78 -11.07 -21.68
N ALA A 143 -13.44 -11.15 -21.63
CA ALA A 143 -12.72 -12.42 -21.51
C ALA A 143 -13.04 -13.18 -20.22
N TYR A 144 -13.40 -12.47 -19.15
CA TYR A 144 -13.83 -13.05 -17.88
C TYR A 144 -15.35 -13.08 -17.70
N GLY A 145 -16.14 -12.84 -18.75
CA GLY A 145 -17.61 -12.88 -18.69
C GLY A 145 -18.23 -11.76 -17.83
N ALA A 146 -17.51 -10.67 -17.60
CA ALA A 146 -17.98 -9.52 -16.84
C ALA A 146 -18.73 -8.53 -17.73
N ARG A 147 -19.60 -7.71 -17.12
CA ARG A 147 -20.29 -6.58 -17.78
C ARG A 147 -19.46 -5.32 -17.59
N SER A 148 -19.16 -4.60 -18.66
CA SER A 148 -18.31 -3.41 -18.59
C SER A 148 -19.01 -2.12 -19.01
N ALA A 149 -18.73 -1.03 -18.30
CA ALA A 149 -18.99 0.34 -18.73
C ALA A 149 -17.70 1.15 -18.60
N VAL A 150 -17.30 1.88 -19.65
CA VAL A 150 -16.06 2.65 -19.65
C VAL A 150 -16.35 4.11 -19.95
N PHE A 151 -15.76 4.98 -19.13
CA PHE A 151 -15.88 6.42 -19.19
C PHE A 151 -14.52 7.00 -19.58
N LYS A 152 -14.50 7.75 -20.68
CA LYS A 152 -13.32 8.46 -21.17
C LYS A 152 -13.83 9.67 -21.94
N GLN A 153 -13.28 10.85 -21.65
CA GLN A 153 -13.63 12.03 -22.43
C GLN A 153 -13.21 11.88 -23.89
N ASP A 154 -14.15 12.09 -24.80
CA ASP A 154 -13.91 12.28 -26.23
C ASP A 154 -14.01 13.77 -26.59
N PRO A 155 -12.89 14.45 -26.89
CA PRO A 155 -12.92 15.84 -27.34
C PRO A 155 -13.79 16.10 -28.58
N ALA A 156 -14.07 15.09 -29.40
CA ALA A 156 -14.89 15.24 -30.60
C ALA A 156 -16.39 15.35 -30.31
N THR A 157 -16.87 14.88 -29.14
CA THR A 157 -18.29 14.93 -28.76
C THR A 157 -18.68 16.26 -28.11
N GLY A 158 -17.69 17.04 -27.67
CA GLY A 158 -17.89 18.29 -26.94
C GLY A 158 -18.28 18.11 -25.46
N GLU A 159 -18.22 16.89 -24.92
CA GLU A 159 -18.47 16.63 -23.51
C GLU A 159 -17.38 17.22 -22.62
N SER A 160 -17.78 17.76 -21.46
CA SER A 160 -16.82 18.27 -20.49
C SER A 160 -16.28 17.15 -19.60
N ILE A 161 -15.09 17.36 -19.03
CA ILE A 161 -14.52 16.49 -18.00
C ILE A 161 -15.49 16.29 -16.83
N ALA A 162 -16.24 17.33 -16.45
CA ALA A 162 -17.22 17.26 -15.38
C ALA A 162 -18.40 16.33 -15.75
N ASP A 163 -18.89 16.38 -17.00
CA ASP A 163 -19.98 15.52 -17.45
C ASP A 163 -19.58 14.04 -17.38
N VAL A 164 -18.36 13.71 -17.82
CA VAL A 164 -17.82 12.35 -17.76
C VAL A 164 -17.64 11.89 -16.31
N ALA A 165 -17.12 12.77 -15.45
CA ALA A 165 -16.96 12.49 -14.03
C ALA A 165 -18.30 12.21 -13.33
N ASP A 166 -19.32 13.01 -13.62
CA ASP A 166 -20.68 12.84 -13.10
C ASP A 166 -21.30 11.52 -13.57
N ALA A 167 -21.14 11.20 -14.86
CA ALA A 167 -21.63 9.96 -15.44
C ALA A 167 -20.94 8.73 -14.84
N PHE A 168 -19.61 8.79 -14.66
CA PHE A 168 -18.84 7.74 -14.01
C PHE A 168 -19.31 7.50 -12.57
N LEU A 169 -19.41 8.55 -11.74
CA LEU A 169 -19.86 8.41 -10.35
C LEU A 169 -21.31 7.94 -10.26
N ALA A 170 -22.18 8.34 -11.20
CA ALA A 170 -23.53 7.81 -11.28
C ALA A 170 -23.56 6.31 -11.58
N ALA A 171 -22.69 5.84 -12.48
CA ALA A 171 -22.55 4.41 -12.79
C ALA A 171 -21.98 3.62 -11.60
N VAL A 172 -20.95 4.15 -10.92
CA VAL A 172 -20.40 3.57 -9.68
C VAL A 172 -21.50 3.41 -8.63
N ARG A 173 -22.29 4.46 -8.39
CA ARG A 173 -23.39 4.42 -7.43
C ARG A 173 -24.44 3.38 -7.79
N ALA A 174 -24.78 3.24 -9.07
CA ALA A 174 -25.78 2.29 -9.53
C ALA A 174 -25.31 0.84 -9.45
N ALA A 175 -24.01 0.59 -9.67
CA ALA A 175 -23.45 -0.77 -9.70
C ALA A 175 -22.93 -1.26 -8.34
N ALA A 176 -22.63 -0.36 -7.41
CA ALA A 176 -22.10 -0.75 -6.09
C ALA A 176 -22.96 -1.78 -5.31
N PRO A 177 -24.31 -1.72 -5.33
CA PRO A 177 -25.14 -2.73 -4.66
C PRO A 177 -25.32 -4.04 -5.46
N ALA A 178 -24.60 -4.25 -6.56
CA ALA A 178 -24.77 -5.43 -7.40
C ALA A 178 -24.42 -6.73 -6.64
N PRO A 179 -25.25 -7.78 -6.73
CA PRO A 179 -25.08 -9.01 -5.93
C PRO A 179 -23.80 -9.79 -6.26
N ASN A 180 -23.31 -9.68 -7.50
CA ASN A 180 -22.08 -10.36 -7.94
C ASN A 180 -20.82 -9.51 -7.67
N GLY A 181 -20.98 -8.31 -7.11
CA GLY A 181 -19.93 -7.35 -6.88
C GLY A 181 -19.55 -6.52 -8.10
N THR A 182 -18.74 -5.50 -7.85
CA THR A 182 -18.31 -4.50 -8.83
C THR A 182 -16.83 -4.22 -8.68
N THR A 183 -16.13 -4.14 -9.81
CA THR A 183 -14.73 -3.74 -9.90
C THR A 183 -14.66 -2.39 -10.59
N ILE A 184 -14.08 -1.41 -9.93
CA ILE A 184 -13.87 -0.05 -10.45
C ILE A 184 -12.41 0.05 -10.85
N VAL A 185 -12.13 0.44 -12.09
CA VAL A 185 -10.78 0.58 -12.63
C VAL A 185 -10.56 2.04 -13.01
N VAL A 186 -9.56 2.70 -12.42
CA VAL A 186 -9.19 4.09 -12.72
C VAL A 186 -7.77 4.08 -13.28
N LEU A 187 -7.59 4.56 -14.52
CA LEU A 187 -6.30 4.58 -15.19
C LEU A 187 -5.99 6.02 -15.62
N GLY A 188 -4.89 6.61 -15.13
CA GLY A 188 -4.53 7.96 -15.54
C GLY A 188 -3.59 8.74 -14.63
N HIS A 189 -3.86 10.04 -14.51
CA HIS A 189 -3.13 10.95 -13.64
C HIS A 189 -3.82 11.08 -12.28
N GLY A 190 -3.01 11.07 -11.23
CA GLY A 190 -3.46 11.05 -9.85
C GLY A 190 -2.67 12.01 -8.97
N LEU A 191 -3.32 12.44 -7.90
CA LEU A 191 -2.74 13.14 -6.76
C LEU A 191 -3.17 12.38 -5.50
N PRO A 192 -2.47 12.56 -4.36
CA PRO A 192 -2.86 11.90 -3.10
C PRO A 192 -4.32 12.12 -2.70
N THR A 193 -4.96 13.18 -3.18
CA THR A 193 -6.34 13.54 -2.83
C THR A 193 -7.33 13.50 -3.99
N GLU A 194 -6.90 13.17 -5.21
CA GLU A 194 -7.72 13.39 -6.41
C GLU A 194 -7.33 12.48 -7.58
N ILE A 195 -8.34 11.91 -8.25
CA ILE A 195 -8.20 11.42 -9.63
C ILE A 195 -8.10 12.67 -10.51
N GLN A 196 -6.86 13.09 -10.76
CA GLN A 196 -6.52 14.41 -11.28
C GLN A 196 -7.16 14.67 -12.64
N SER A 197 -7.19 13.65 -13.48
CA SER A 197 -7.71 13.70 -14.86
C SER A 197 -9.17 14.18 -14.94
N TYR A 198 -9.95 13.94 -13.88
CA TYR A 198 -11.38 14.23 -13.83
C TYR A 198 -11.80 15.15 -12.67
N SER A 199 -10.81 15.69 -11.95
CA SER A 199 -11.02 16.46 -10.72
C SER A 199 -11.97 15.77 -9.72
N ILE A 200 -11.84 14.44 -9.59
CA ILE A 200 -12.63 13.65 -8.64
C ILE A 200 -11.82 13.48 -7.37
N ARG A 201 -12.13 14.32 -6.38
CA ARG A 201 -11.53 14.18 -5.04
C ARG A 201 -11.99 12.90 -4.34
N PHE A 202 -11.16 12.34 -3.46
CA PHE A 202 -11.51 11.12 -2.71
C PHE A 202 -12.78 11.31 -1.86
N GLU A 203 -13.06 12.51 -1.34
CA GLU A 203 -14.28 12.77 -0.56
C GLU A 203 -15.54 12.60 -1.40
N ARG A 204 -15.48 13.03 -2.67
CA ARG A 204 -16.58 12.92 -3.62
C ARG A 204 -16.87 11.46 -3.97
N LEU A 205 -15.82 10.66 -4.14
CA LEU A 205 -15.95 9.22 -4.35
C LEU A 205 -16.50 8.53 -3.08
N ALA A 206 -15.99 8.89 -1.89
CA ALA A 206 -16.49 8.37 -0.62
C ALA A 206 -18.00 8.64 -0.45
N ASP A 207 -18.43 9.88 -0.68
CA ASP A 207 -19.86 10.25 -0.60
C ASP A 207 -20.70 9.48 -1.63
N THR A 208 -20.15 9.21 -2.82
CA THR A 208 -20.81 8.39 -3.84
C THR A 208 -21.03 6.95 -3.37
N LEU A 209 -20.01 6.33 -2.79
CA LEU A 209 -20.07 4.96 -2.26
C LEU A 209 -21.01 4.86 -1.05
N LEU A 210 -20.96 5.83 -0.12
CA LEU A 210 -21.86 5.90 1.03
C LEU A 210 -23.32 6.08 0.59
N THR A 211 -23.57 6.94 -0.41
CA THR A 211 -24.90 7.11 -0.98
C THR A 211 -25.40 5.81 -1.61
N ALA A 212 -24.53 5.07 -2.30
CA ALA A 212 -24.87 3.77 -2.87
C ALA A 212 -25.25 2.73 -1.79
N ALA A 213 -24.61 2.81 -0.62
CA ALA A 213 -24.94 2.01 0.56
C ALA A 213 -26.18 2.52 1.34
N GLY A 214 -26.95 3.47 0.79
CA GLY A 214 -28.17 3.98 1.41
C GLY A 214 -27.93 4.96 2.57
N VAL A 215 -26.77 5.61 2.61
CA VAL A 215 -26.51 6.73 3.53
C VAL A 215 -26.97 8.02 2.85
N ALA A 216 -27.82 8.80 3.53
CA ALA A 216 -28.30 10.07 2.99
C ALA A 216 -27.14 11.05 2.74
N PRO A 217 -27.20 11.93 1.71
CA PRO A 217 -26.17 12.93 1.47
C PRO A 217 -25.93 13.83 2.68
N ALA A 218 -24.70 14.32 2.83
CA ALA A 218 -24.36 15.25 3.92
C ALA A 218 -25.25 16.50 3.85
N GLY A 219 -25.90 16.85 4.96
CA GLY A 219 -26.81 18.00 5.05
C GLY A 219 -28.28 17.68 4.75
N ALA A 220 -28.62 16.44 4.36
CA ALA A 220 -30.00 15.99 4.39
C ALA A 220 -30.52 15.95 5.84
N THR A 221 -31.78 16.35 6.04
CA THR A 221 -32.42 16.34 7.36
C THR A 221 -32.65 14.88 7.78
N GLU A 222 -31.75 14.34 8.61
CA GLU A 222 -31.99 13.06 9.28
C GLU A 222 -33.25 13.19 10.14
N PRO A 223 -34.20 12.22 10.08
CA PRO A 223 -35.37 12.26 10.93
C PRO A 223 -34.92 12.32 12.39
N ALA A 224 -35.43 13.33 13.11
CA ALA A 224 -35.15 13.55 14.52
C ALA A 224 -35.76 12.42 15.36
N SER A 225 -35.07 11.29 15.45
CA SER A 225 -35.36 10.24 16.42
C SER A 225 -34.05 9.61 16.85
N GLY A 226 -33.68 9.88 18.09
CA GLY A 226 -32.71 9.05 18.79
C GLY A 226 -33.20 7.61 18.80
N GLU A 227 -32.26 6.67 18.67
CA GLU A 227 -32.42 5.21 18.83
C GLU A 227 -32.62 4.32 17.59
N THR A 228 -32.32 4.77 16.37
CA THR A 228 -31.99 3.82 15.29
C THR A 228 -30.60 4.08 14.76
N ALA A 229 -29.63 3.23 15.15
CA ALA A 229 -28.40 3.09 14.38
C ALA A 229 -28.82 2.90 12.92
N GLY A 230 -28.46 3.84 12.04
CA GLY A 230 -28.88 3.76 10.65
C GLY A 230 -28.35 2.47 10.01
N ALA A 231 -29.00 2.03 8.93
CA ALA A 231 -28.68 0.76 8.29
C ALA A 231 -27.16 0.55 8.07
N PRO A 232 -26.64 -0.66 8.32
CA PRO A 232 -25.22 -0.94 8.19
C PRO A 232 -24.70 -0.62 6.79
N VAL A 233 -23.46 -0.13 6.72
CA VAL A 233 -22.76 0.13 5.47
C VAL A 233 -21.90 -1.08 5.16
N ASP A 234 -22.18 -1.75 4.04
CA ASP A 234 -21.39 -2.87 3.54
C ASP A 234 -20.89 -2.54 2.12
N LEU A 235 -19.57 -2.43 1.99
CA LEU A 235 -18.88 -2.17 0.74
C LEU A 235 -18.00 -3.37 0.32
N GLY A 236 -18.15 -4.54 0.96
CA GLY A 236 -17.30 -5.71 0.72
C GLY A 236 -17.44 -6.33 -0.68
N GLY A 237 -18.51 -6.01 -1.41
CA GLY A 237 -18.70 -6.40 -2.81
C GLY A 237 -17.87 -5.59 -3.83
N LEU A 238 -17.16 -4.56 -3.37
CA LEU A 238 -16.41 -3.64 -4.21
C LEU A 238 -14.91 -3.95 -4.22
N VAL A 239 -14.33 -3.87 -5.42
CA VAL A 239 -12.88 -3.83 -5.64
C VAL A 239 -12.54 -2.55 -6.40
N LEU A 240 -11.61 -1.74 -5.91
CA LEU A 240 -11.09 -0.57 -6.62
C LEU A 240 -9.68 -0.88 -7.09
N VAL A 241 -9.39 -0.65 -8.36
CA VAL A 241 -8.06 -0.76 -8.97
C VAL A 241 -7.69 0.61 -9.52
N CYS A 242 -6.75 1.29 -8.89
CA CYS A 242 -6.28 2.60 -9.32
C CYS A 242 -4.85 2.49 -9.83
N ASP A 243 -4.65 2.75 -11.11
CA ASP A 243 -3.33 2.87 -11.74
C ASP A 243 -3.09 4.31 -12.18
N ASP A 244 -2.74 5.11 -11.18
CA ASP A 244 -2.35 6.51 -11.32
C ASP A 244 -1.23 6.85 -10.33
N CYS A 245 -0.71 8.08 -10.45
CA CYS A 245 0.27 8.58 -9.49
C CYS A 245 -0.38 8.71 -8.10
N PHE A 246 0.34 8.28 -7.05
CA PHE A 246 -0.11 8.36 -5.66
C PHE A 246 -1.39 7.56 -5.37
N SER A 247 -1.62 6.49 -6.13
CA SER A 247 -2.82 5.65 -6.00
C SER A 247 -2.96 5.05 -4.59
N ALA A 248 -1.86 4.66 -3.94
CA ALA A 248 -1.89 4.19 -2.55
C ALA A 248 -2.36 5.29 -1.59
N ASP A 249 -1.81 6.50 -1.69
CA ASP A 249 -2.19 7.63 -0.83
C ASP A 249 -3.67 8.04 -1.04
N PHE A 250 -4.14 8.04 -2.29
CA PHE A 250 -5.54 8.29 -2.62
C PHE A 250 -6.46 7.26 -1.96
N LEU A 251 -6.10 5.98 -2.04
CA LEU A 251 -6.89 4.88 -1.48
C LEU A 251 -6.89 4.88 0.06
N VAL A 252 -5.78 5.24 0.70
CA VAL A 252 -5.72 5.47 2.16
C VAL A 252 -6.69 6.58 2.56
N ASN A 253 -6.61 7.74 1.89
CA ASN A 253 -7.51 8.87 2.16
C ASN A 253 -9.00 8.50 1.95
N LEU A 254 -9.30 7.71 0.91
CA LEU A 254 -10.64 7.20 0.66
C LEU A 254 -11.14 6.28 1.78
N LEU A 255 -10.34 5.29 2.18
CA LEU A 255 -10.70 4.31 3.21
C LEU A 255 -10.91 4.99 4.58
N ASP A 256 -10.00 5.90 4.96
CA ASP A 256 -10.11 6.68 6.19
C ASP A 256 -11.35 7.57 6.19
N ARG A 257 -11.66 8.18 5.04
CA ARG A 257 -12.87 9.00 4.87
C ARG A 257 -14.13 8.18 5.05
N LEU A 258 -14.20 6.99 4.46
CA LEU A 258 -15.36 6.08 4.60
C LEU A 258 -15.56 5.68 6.06
N GLU A 259 -14.49 5.29 6.76
CA GLU A 259 -14.56 4.90 8.17
C GLU A 259 -14.99 6.09 9.06
N ALA A 260 -14.36 7.25 8.87
CA ALA A 260 -14.66 8.46 9.63
C ALA A 260 -16.12 8.92 9.43
N GLU A 261 -16.64 8.84 8.21
CA GLU A 261 -18.02 9.21 7.91
C GLU A 261 -19.04 8.23 8.47
N CYS A 262 -18.78 6.92 8.41
CA CYS A 262 -19.65 5.94 9.07
C CYS A 262 -19.72 6.21 10.58
N ARG A 263 -18.56 6.44 11.22
CA ARG A 263 -18.48 6.80 12.64
C ARG A 263 -19.23 8.09 12.94
N ARG A 264 -18.98 9.16 12.18
CA ARG A 264 -19.61 10.48 12.35
C ARG A 264 -21.13 10.42 12.22
N ARG A 265 -21.64 9.56 11.34
CA ARG A 265 -23.08 9.37 11.08
C ARG A 265 -23.71 8.25 11.93
N GLY A 266 -22.97 7.64 12.86
CA GLY A 266 -23.47 6.56 13.71
C GLY A 266 -23.94 5.32 12.94
N ARG A 267 -23.32 5.04 11.78
CA ARG A 267 -23.64 3.90 10.92
C ARG A 267 -22.63 2.77 11.17
N PRO A 268 -23.07 1.54 11.53
CA PRO A 268 -22.16 0.41 11.61
C PRO A 268 -21.52 0.12 10.25
N LEU A 269 -20.19 -0.02 10.23
CA LEU A 269 -19.44 -0.40 9.04
C LEU A 269 -19.20 -1.91 9.08
N VAL A 270 -19.78 -2.64 8.13
CA VAL A 270 -19.63 -4.10 8.01
C VAL A 270 -18.32 -4.44 7.33
N SER A 271 -18.10 -3.86 6.14
CA SER A 271 -16.87 -4.04 5.38
C SER A 271 -16.57 -2.79 4.57
N LEU A 272 -15.26 -2.48 4.47
CA LEU A 272 -14.72 -1.56 3.47
C LEU A 272 -14.54 -2.31 2.13
N PRO A 273 -14.34 -1.57 1.01
CA PRO A 273 -13.92 -2.18 -0.24
C PRO A 273 -12.51 -2.76 -0.13
N VAL A 274 -12.17 -3.68 -1.04
CA VAL A 274 -10.77 -3.99 -1.36
C VAL A 274 -10.24 -2.94 -2.32
N CYS A 275 -8.99 -2.52 -2.13
CA CYS A 275 -8.35 -1.54 -3.00
C CYS A 275 -6.99 -2.05 -3.48
N VAL A 276 -6.68 -1.86 -4.76
CA VAL A 276 -5.42 -2.20 -5.40
C VAL A 276 -4.86 -0.93 -6.02
N ALA A 277 -3.68 -0.54 -5.56
CA ALA A 277 -2.93 0.61 -6.02
C ALA A 277 -1.85 0.14 -6.99
N GLY A 278 -1.76 0.75 -8.17
CA GLY A 278 -0.70 0.52 -9.15
C GLY A 278 0.63 1.20 -8.76
N THR A 279 0.61 2.10 -7.79
CA THR A 279 1.77 2.83 -7.27
C THR A 279 1.80 2.83 -5.75
N ASN A 280 3.01 2.67 -5.19
CA ASN A 280 3.25 2.65 -3.75
C ASN A 280 3.05 4.03 -3.08
N HIS A 281 3.04 4.05 -1.75
CA HIS A 281 2.91 5.25 -0.91
C HIS A 281 3.95 6.32 -1.30
N GLY A 282 3.50 7.55 -1.53
CA GLY A 282 4.35 8.68 -1.90
C GLY A 282 5.03 8.55 -3.26
N ARG A 283 4.56 7.65 -4.14
CA ARG A 283 5.17 7.42 -5.45
C ARG A 283 4.27 7.87 -6.59
N TYR A 284 4.90 8.44 -7.61
CA TYR A 284 4.24 8.73 -8.88
C TYR A 284 4.39 7.54 -9.83
N GLY A 285 3.41 7.35 -10.71
CA GLY A 285 3.42 6.30 -11.71
C GLY A 285 4.33 6.64 -12.88
N ARG A 286 4.91 5.63 -13.49
CA ARG A 286 5.58 5.69 -14.78
C ARG A 286 4.73 4.98 -15.81
N ALA A 287 4.68 5.57 -16.98
CA ALA A 287 4.02 5.02 -18.15
C ALA A 287 5.03 4.89 -19.28
N ASP A 288 4.78 3.93 -20.18
CA ASP A 288 5.45 3.96 -21.46
C ASP A 288 4.87 5.14 -22.26
N VAL A 289 5.67 6.18 -22.48
CA VAL A 289 5.25 7.36 -23.24
C VAL A 289 5.81 7.24 -24.66
N GLY A 290 5.02 6.64 -25.55
CA GLY A 290 5.31 6.50 -26.98
C GLY A 290 4.13 6.94 -27.85
N ALA A 291 3.70 6.10 -28.80
CA ALA A 291 2.47 6.34 -29.56
C ALA A 291 1.19 6.17 -28.69
N LYS A 292 1.30 5.52 -27.53
CA LYS A 292 0.25 5.32 -26.54
C LYS A 292 0.81 5.58 -25.13
N PHE A 293 0.03 6.24 -24.28
CA PHE A 293 0.17 6.25 -22.82
C PHE A 293 -0.47 4.97 -22.25
N VAL A 294 0.32 4.11 -21.63
CA VAL A 294 -0.17 2.97 -20.84
C VAL A 294 0.66 2.90 -19.56
N PRO A 295 0.03 3.02 -18.37
CA PRO A 295 0.74 2.88 -17.11
C PRO A 295 1.23 1.43 -16.91
N HIS A 296 2.40 1.29 -16.29
CA HIS A 296 3.13 0.02 -16.25
C HIS A 296 2.35 -1.09 -15.53
N PHE A 297 1.65 -0.76 -14.46
CA PHE A 297 0.87 -1.73 -13.71
C PHE A 297 -0.27 -2.33 -14.54
N TRP A 298 -1.10 -1.50 -15.18
CA TRP A 298 -2.23 -1.99 -15.97
C TRP A 298 -1.77 -2.76 -17.20
N LYS A 299 -0.65 -2.33 -17.81
CA LYS A 299 -0.01 -3.09 -18.89
C LYS A 299 0.31 -4.52 -18.45
N ASP A 300 0.88 -4.69 -17.26
CA ASP A 300 1.21 -6.01 -16.71
C ASP A 300 -0.03 -6.83 -16.36
N VAL A 301 -1.09 -6.19 -15.85
CA VAL A 301 -2.41 -6.84 -15.64
C VAL A 301 -2.95 -7.39 -16.96
N ILE A 302 -2.91 -6.62 -18.04
CA ILE A 302 -3.35 -7.05 -19.37
C ILE A 302 -2.46 -8.18 -19.92
N GLU A 303 -1.15 -8.03 -19.83
CA GLU A 303 -0.20 -9.06 -20.29
C GLU A 303 -0.44 -10.40 -19.56
N LEU A 304 -0.57 -10.35 -18.24
CA LEU A 304 -0.70 -11.55 -17.41
C LEU A 304 -2.07 -12.22 -17.50
N PHE A 305 -3.15 -11.45 -17.59
CA PHE A 305 -4.51 -11.97 -17.45
C PHE A 305 -5.34 -11.94 -18.74
N TYR A 306 -4.86 -11.30 -19.81
CA TYR A 306 -5.59 -11.25 -21.09
C TYR A 306 -4.75 -11.70 -22.30
N VAL A 307 -3.44 -11.42 -22.32
CA VAL A 307 -2.59 -11.84 -23.45
C VAL A 307 -2.13 -13.29 -23.27
N ARG A 308 -1.63 -13.63 -22.08
CA ARG A 308 -1.12 -14.97 -21.79
C ARG A 308 -2.23 -16.01 -21.69
N GLN A 309 -2.04 -17.10 -22.42
CA GLN A 309 -2.95 -18.26 -22.41
C GLN A 309 -2.33 -19.44 -21.64
N PRO A 310 -3.15 -20.30 -21.02
CA PRO A 310 -4.60 -20.19 -20.88
C PRO A 310 -5.01 -19.14 -19.83
N HIS A 311 -6.17 -18.50 -20.04
CA HIS A 311 -6.76 -17.63 -19.01
C HIS A 311 -7.20 -18.45 -17.78
N PRO A 312 -7.00 -17.95 -16.55
CA PRO A 312 -7.68 -18.48 -15.38
C PRO A 312 -9.21 -18.27 -15.49
N GLU A 313 -10.00 -19.02 -14.73
CA GLU A 313 -11.47 -18.85 -14.70
C GLU A 313 -11.88 -17.48 -14.14
N ALA A 314 -11.09 -16.95 -13.21
CA ALA A 314 -11.24 -15.63 -12.62
C ALA A 314 -9.85 -15.07 -12.25
N VAL A 315 -9.71 -13.75 -12.30
CA VAL A 315 -8.60 -13.04 -11.66
C VAL A 315 -8.98 -12.74 -10.22
N SER A 316 -8.21 -13.26 -9.27
CA SER A 316 -8.35 -12.97 -7.84
C SER A 316 -7.17 -12.17 -7.31
N LEU A 317 -7.25 -11.71 -6.05
CA LEU A 317 -6.12 -11.02 -5.40
C LEU A 317 -4.84 -11.86 -5.37
N ALA A 318 -4.92 -13.20 -5.32
CA ALA A 318 -3.76 -14.07 -5.45
C ALA A 318 -2.95 -13.79 -6.74
N GLY A 319 -3.64 -13.52 -7.85
CA GLY A 319 -2.99 -13.15 -9.10
C GLY A 319 -2.20 -11.85 -8.99
N PHE A 320 -2.72 -10.87 -8.26
CA PHE A 320 -2.01 -9.60 -8.00
C PHE A 320 -0.81 -9.82 -7.08
N PHE A 321 -1.01 -10.58 -6.00
CA PHE A 321 0.02 -10.92 -5.03
C PHE A 321 1.22 -11.65 -5.62
N ASP A 322 1.00 -12.53 -6.60
CA ASP A 322 2.07 -13.39 -7.11
C ASP A 322 2.58 -12.96 -8.49
N ALA A 323 1.66 -12.76 -9.42
CA ALA A 323 2.01 -12.55 -10.83
C ALA A 323 2.31 -11.07 -11.10
N VAL A 324 1.40 -10.17 -10.72
CA VAL A 324 1.55 -8.73 -10.99
C VAL A 324 2.67 -8.15 -10.16
N ASP A 325 2.69 -8.37 -8.84
CA ASP A 325 3.82 -7.98 -7.98
C ASP A 325 5.15 -8.55 -8.49
N GLY A 326 5.15 -9.83 -8.89
CA GLY A 326 6.33 -10.49 -9.43
C GLY A 326 6.91 -9.82 -10.66
N MET A 327 6.04 -9.34 -11.57
CA MET A 327 6.40 -8.62 -12.78
C MET A 327 6.84 -7.19 -12.46
N MET A 328 6.05 -6.49 -11.64
CA MET A 328 6.27 -5.10 -11.24
C MET A 328 7.57 -4.91 -10.46
N TYR A 329 7.97 -5.90 -9.66
CA TYR A 329 9.19 -5.84 -8.87
C TYR A 329 10.46 -5.65 -9.74
N GLY A 330 10.40 -6.05 -11.02
CA GLY A 330 11.50 -5.86 -11.97
C GLY A 330 11.74 -4.41 -12.37
N TYR A 331 10.76 -3.51 -12.22
CA TYR A 331 10.96 -2.11 -12.58
C TYR A 331 11.92 -1.42 -11.62
N GLY A 332 12.92 -0.74 -12.19
CA GLY A 332 13.99 -0.09 -11.42
C GLY A 332 14.99 -1.04 -10.77
N ARG A 333 14.85 -2.37 -10.95
CA ARG A 333 15.70 -3.37 -10.31
C ARG A 333 16.28 -4.36 -11.31
N ALA A 334 17.53 -4.73 -11.11
CA ALA A 334 18.18 -5.80 -11.88
C ALA A 334 18.29 -7.07 -11.03
N PRO A 335 17.93 -8.25 -11.58
CA PRO A 335 18.09 -9.50 -10.85
C PRO A 335 19.57 -9.81 -10.65
N ILE A 336 19.91 -10.28 -9.46
CA ILE A 336 21.22 -10.86 -9.12
C ILE A 336 21.12 -12.36 -9.34
N PHE A 337 21.96 -12.89 -10.23
CA PHE A 337 22.02 -14.32 -10.51
C PHE A 337 23.17 -14.97 -9.75
N ALA A 338 22.91 -16.15 -9.18
CA ALA A 338 23.94 -17.10 -8.78
C ALA A 338 23.73 -18.40 -9.58
N GLY A 339 24.60 -18.66 -10.55
CA GLY A 339 24.36 -19.69 -11.57
C GLY A 339 23.13 -19.34 -12.41
N GLY A 340 22.17 -20.26 -12.52
CA GLY A 340 20.92 -20.08 -13.27
C GLY A 340 19.72 -19.59 -12.44
N ARG A 341 19.90 -19.19 -11.18
CA ARG A 341 18.81 -18.78 -10.28
C ARG A 341 18.95 -17.32 -9.87
N ILE A 342 17.83 -16.61 -9.80
CA ILE A 342 17.76 -15.29 -9.18
C ILE A 342 17.86 -15.47 -7.67
N THR A 343 18.90 -14.90 -7.07
CA THR A 343 19.15 -14.96 -5.62
C THR A 343 18.87 -13.65 -4.91
N GLY A 344 18.60 -12.59 -5.66
CA GLY A 344 18.25 -11.29 -5.13
C GLY A 344 18.03 -10.28 -6.24
N TRP A 345 17.88 -9.02 -5.86
CA TRP A 345 17.72 -7.91 -6.79
C TRP A 345 18.56 -6.73 -6.31
N ARG A 346 19.11 -5.99 -7.27
CA ARG A 346 19.86 -4.77 -7.03
C ARG A 346 19.04 -3.60 -7.56
N LEU A 347 18.84 -2.57 -6.74
CA LEU A 347 18.27 -1.31 -7.19
C LEU A 347 19.20 -0.65 -8.22
N VAL A 348 18.68 -0.32 -9.39
CA VAL A 348 19.41 0.31 -10.48
C VAL A 348 18.83 1.68 -10.80
N GLU A 349 17.50 1.80 -10.80
CA GLU A 349 16.80 3.04 -11.10
C GLU A 349 15.65 3.24 -10.11
N PRO A 350 15.90 3.89 -8.95
CA PRO A 350 14.92 4.06 -7.89
C PRO A 350 13.60 4.71 -8.34
N ASP A 351 13.68 5.59 -9.33
CA ASP A 351 12.54 6.34 -9.88
C ASP A 351 11.58 5.51 -10.74
N LEU A 352 11.93 4.26 -11.05
CA LEU A 352 11.06 3.32 -11.76
C LEU A 352 10.34 2.34 -10.82
N VAL A 353 10.67 2.33 -9.53
CA VAL A 353 10.02 1.45 -8.55
C VAL A 353 8.59 1.90 -8.30
N GLN A 354 7.63 1.02 -8.60
CA GLN A 354 6.19 1.26 -8.51
C GLN A 354 5.47 0.06 -7.88
N ASP A 355 6.11 -0.64 -6.94
CA ASP A 355 5.55 -1.87 -6.38
C ASP A 355 4.08 -1.65 -5.96
N PRO A 356 3.14 -2.46 -6.47
CA PRO A 356 1.73 -2.25 -6.22
C PRO A 356 1.42 -2.44 -4.74
N VAL A 357 0.29 -1.91 -4.28
CA VAL A 357 -0.15 -2.04 -2.88
C VAL A 357 -1.58 -2.55 -2.86
N VAL A 358 -1.87 -3.55 -2.03
CA VAL A 358 -3.23 -4.05 -1.85
C VAL A 358 -3.72 -3.77 -0.44
N PHE A 359 -4.87 -3.09 -0.33
CA PHE A 359 -5.58 -2.88 0.92
C PHE A 359 -6.77 -3.82 1.03
N VAL A 360 -6.87 -4.52 2.15
CA VAL A 360 -7.99 -5.43 2.44
C VAL A 360 -8.77 -4.97 3.67
N PRO A 361 -10.10 -5.15 3.70
CA PRO A 361 -10.90 -4.84 4.88
C PRO A 361 -10.57 -5.78 6.04
N LEU A 362 -10.64 -5.26 7.27
CA LEU A 362 -10.50 -6.01 8.50
C LEU A 362 -11.87 -6.25 9.14
N THR A 363 -12.14 -7.51 9.51
CA THR A 363 -13.29 -7.85 10.33
C THR A 363 -13.07 -7.41 11.79
N GLU A 364 -14.12 -7.41 12.61
CA GLU A 364 -13.97 -7.12 14.06
C GLU A 364 -12.97 -8.06 14.75
N ALA A 365 -12.94 -9.34 14.35
CA ALA A 365 -11.99 -10.30 14.88
C ALA A 365 -10.54 -9.95 14.50
N ASP A 366 -10.34 -9.43 13.29
CA ASP A 366 -9.02 -9.05 12.80
C ASP A 366 -8.52 -7.79 13.49
N VAL A 367 -9.39 -6.80 13.68
CA VAL A 367 -9.06 -5.60 14.45
C VAL A 367 -8.74 -5.96 15.91
N ALA A 368 -9.49 -6.87 16.53
CA ALA A 368 -9.20 -7.35 17.87
C ALA A 368 -7.84 -8.06 17.95
N GLU A 369 -7.50 -8.87 16.94
CA GLU A 369 -6.20 -9.54 16.86
C GLU A 369 -5.05 -8.54 16.68
N LEU A 370 -5.21 -7.54 15.81
CA LEU A 370 -4.22 -6.48 15.63
C LEU A 370 -3.99 -5.70 16.93
N ARG A 371 -5.06 -5.32 17.64
CA ARG A 371 -4.97 -4.69 18.97
C ARG A 371 -4.20 -5.58 19.95
N ARG A 372 -4.47 -6.89 19.95
CA ARG A 372 -3.79 -7.86 20.82
C ARG A 372 -2.29 -7.94 20.50
N ILE A 373 -1.91 -8.00 19.23
CA ILE A 373 -0.51 -8.06 18.80
C ILE A 373 0.25 -6.79 19.24
N LEU A 374 -0.39 -5.63 19.08
CA LEU A 374 0.15 -4.31 19.47
C LEU A 374 0.06 -4.04 20.99
N GLY A 375 -0.62 -4.90 21.75
CA GLY A 375 -0.89 -4.70 23.17
C GLY A 375 -1.62 -3.39 23.43
N LEU A 376 -2.64 -3.09 22.62
CA LEU A 376 -3.53 -1.95 22.74
C LEU A 376 -4.80 -2.31 23.54
N PRO A 377 -5.46 -1.34 24.19
CA PRO A 377 -6.80 -1.51 24.75
C PRO A 377 -7.81 -2.03 23.72
N ALA A 378 -8.85 -2.73 24.19
CA ALA A 378 -9.86 -3.36 23.32
C ALA A 378 -10.66 -2.34 22.47
N ASP A 379 -10.76 -1.10 22.95
CA ASP A 379 -11.46 0.03 22.33
C ASP A 379 -10.51 1.01 21.62
N ALA A 380 -9.20 0.74 21.60
CA ALA A 380 -8.23 1.62 20.94
C ALA A 380 -8.57 1.75 19.45
N PRO A 381 -8.55 2.98 18.88
CA PRO A 381 -8.82 3.17 17.47
C PRO A 381 -7.71 2.50 16.64
N VAL A 382 -8.13 1.66 15.71
CA VAL A 382 -7.27 0.96 14.73
C VAL A 382 -8.05 0.96 13.42
N ALA A 383 -7.37 1.22 12.30
CA ALA A 383 -7.98 1.23 10.99
C ALA A 383 -8.69 -0.09 10.69
N ARG A 384 -9.82 -0.04 9.99
CA ARG A 384 -10.58 -1.22 9.55
C ARG A 384 -10.14 -1.76 8.20
N TRP A 385 -8.94 -1.41 7.79
CA TRP A 385 -8.29 -1.84 6.57
C TRP A 385 -6.80 -2.09 6.85
N LEU A 386 -6.16 -2.89 6.00
CA LEU A 386 -4.75 -3.22 6.13
C LEU A 386 -4.10 -3.27 4.75
N ASP A 387 -2.97 -2.61 4.62
CA ASP A 387 -1.99 -2.83 3.55
C ASP A 387 -1.38 -4.24 3.73
N VAL A 388 -1.55 -5.13 2.75
CA VAL A 388 -1.06 -6.51 2.77
C VAL A 388 0.02 -6.80 1.73
N GLY A 389 0.65 -5.75 1.22
CA GLY A 389 1.75 -5.85 0.28
C GLY A 389 1.41 -5.35 -1.10
#